data_AF-X1UC96-F1
#
_entry.id   AF-X1UC96-F1
#
_cell.length_a   1.000
_cell.length_b   1.000
_cell.length_c   1.000
_cell.angle_alpha   90.00
_cell.angle_beta   90.00
_cell.angle_gamma   90.00
#
_symmetry.space_group_name_H-M   'P 1'
#
loop_
_entity.id
_entity.type
_entity.pdbx_description
1 polymer ?
#
loop_
_entity_poly.entity_id
_entity_poly.type
_entity_poly.pdbx_seq_one_letter_code
_entity_poly.pdbx_strand_id
1 'polypeptide(L)'
;NEKLNDIKEIVRLTAAREGIKRATKNNNKDILFRYLSRVREEYGLDVLTLTDSTGIVIVRTRNPDVIGDDQSQDEIIKLVPKKGVLAYPQIVPREELIKEGKDLAGQAYMEFIDTPKAAPRPENKETNGMMLKAASSIVDERGNHLGTLYGGILLNRNYEIVDRVKETVYKGEKYKGRDKGTATIFQHDLRISTNVPNERGERAIGTRVSKEVNNAVLIEGNPWIDRAFVVNLWYITAYEPIKNINNKIIGILYVGMLEKPYLDI
;
A
#
# COMPACT_ATOMS: atom_id res chain seq x y z
N ASN A 1 6.26 -2.72 8.53
CA ASN A 1 5.26 -2.83 9.62
C ASN A 1 4.89 -1.50 10.28
N GLU A 2 5.82 -0.58 10.53
CA GLU A 2 5.53 0.71 11.21
C GLU A 2 4.39 1.53 10.56
N LYS A 3 4.53 1.92 9.28
CA LYS A 3 3.53 2.74 8.58
C LYS A 3 2.10 2.13 8.58
N LEU A 4 1.98 0.82 8.44
CA LEU A 4 0.67 0.13 8.47
C LEU A 4 0.05 0.20 9.88
N ASN A 5 0.87 0.10 10.93
CA ASN A 5 0.41 0.28 12.30
C ASN A 5 -0.02 1.73 12.55
N ASP A 6 0.67 2.72 12.00
CA ASP A 6 0.26 4.13 12.14
C ASP A 6 -1.13 4.36 11.53
N ILE A 7 -1.37 3.87 10.31
CA ILE A 7 -2.69 3.95 9.65
C ILE A 7 -3.75 3.24 10.51
N LYS A 8 -3.42 2.05 11.04
CA LYS A 8 -4.31 1.31 11.94
C LYS A 8 -4.70 2.12 13.17
N GLU A 9 -3.74 2.75 13.83
CA GLU A 9 -3.99 3.54 15.03
C GLU A 9 -4.79 4.81 14.73
N ILE A 10 -4.47 5.52 13.63
CA ILE A 10 -5.24 6.69 13.19
C ILE A 10 -6.71 6.32 12.96
N VAL A 11 -6.97 5.24 12.22
CA VAL A 11 -8.32 4.77 11.91
C VAL A 11 -9.04 4.31 13.18
N ARG A 12 -8.38 3.49 14.01
CA ARG A 12 -8.93 2.96 15.27
C ARG A 12 -9.31 4.08 16.24
N LEU A 13 -8.38 5.00 16.51
CA LEU A 13 -8.59 6.10 17.45
C LEU A 13 -9.65 7.06 16.93
N THR A 14 -9.71 7.30 15.61
CA THR A 14 -10.74 8.13 15.00
C THR A 14 -12.13 7.51 15.13
N ALA A 15 -12.27 6.21 14.83
CA ALA A 15 -13.52 5.48 14.96
C ALA A 15 -14.03 5.43 16.42
N ALA A 16 -13.12 5.43 17.39
CA ALA A 16 -13.45 5.40 18.81
C ALA A 16 -13.91 6.74 19.40
N ARG A 17 -13.78 7.88 18.68
CA ARG A 17 -14.13 9.20 19.22
C ARG A 17 -15.65 9.32 19.42
N GLU A 18 -16.07 9.80 20.60
CA GLU A 18 -17.49 9.99 20.92
C GLU A 18 -18.22 10.91 19.94
N GLY A 19 -17.54 11.96 19.45
CA GLY A 19 -18.08 12.84 18.41
C GLY A 19 -18.39 12.10 17.09
N ILE A 20 -17.52 11.15 16.71
CA ILE A 20 -17.70 10.32 15.50
C ILE A 20 -18.83 9.32 15.70
N LYS A 21 -18.87 8.62 16.83
CA LYS A 21 -19.96 7.68 17.16
C LYS A 21 -21.32 8.36 17.13
N ARG A 22 -21.44 9.50 17.84
CA ARG A 22 -22.69 10.29 17.89
C ARG A 22 -23.10 10.82 16.52
N ALA A 23 -22.16 11.37 15.75
CA ALA A 23 -22.46 11.89 14.43
C ALA A 23 -22.86 10.78 13.44
N THR A 24 -22.25 9.58 13.56
CA THR A 24 -22.64 8.39 12.78
C THR A 24 -24.05 7.94 13.14
N LYS A 25 -24.35 7.79 14.44
CA LYS A 25 -25.68 7.40 14.93
C LYS A 25 -26.79 8.36 14.48
N ASN A 26 -26.49 9.66 14.46
CA ASN A 26 -27.45 10.70 14.06
C ASN A 26 -27.44 10.99 12.56
N ASN A 27 -26.62 10.28 11.76
CA ASN A 27 -26.44 10.51 10.33
C ASN A 27 -26.06 11.97 9.97
N ASN A 28 -25.25 12.62 10.81
CA ASN A 28 -24.81 14.01 10.63
C ASN A 28 -23.63 14.08 9.63
N LYS A 29 -23.92 13.86 8.35
CA LYS A 29 -22.92 13.74 7.27
C LYS A 29 -21.97 14.94 7.16
N ASP A 30 -22.45 16.17 7.33
CA ASP A 30 -21.61 17.37 7.23
C ASP A 30 -20.54 17.45 8.34
N ILE A 31 -20.91 17.03 9.56
CA ILE A 31 -19.99 17.00 10.69
C ILE A 31 -18.94 15.91 10.45
N LEU A 32 -19.38 14.73 10.05
CA LEU A 32 -18.51 13.61 9.72
C LEU A 32 -17.54 13.98 8.60
N PHE A 33 -18.02 14.55 7.49
CA PHE A 33 -17.20 14.96 6.36
C PHE A 33 -16.13 15.97 6.75
N ARG A 34 -16.50 17.09 7.38
CA ARG A 34 -15.52 18.13 7.79
C ARG A 34 -14.49 17.60 8.78
N TYR A 35 -14.88 16.70 9.66
CA TYR A 35 -13.99 16.14 10.65
C TYR A 35 -13.04 15.11 10.02
N LEU A 36 -13.59 14.14 9.28
CA LEU A 36 -12.79 13.07 8.66
C LEU A 36 -11.87 13.63 7.56
N SER A 37 -12.28 14.66 6.83
CA SER A 37 -11.41 15.31 5.84
C SER A 37 -10.17 15.92 6.48
N ARG A 38 -10.33 16.59 7.64
CA ARG A 38 -9.19 17.11 8.41
C ARG A 38 -8.26 15.99 8.87
N VAL A 39 -8.80 14.89 9.38
CA VAL A 39 -7.99 13.71 9.76
C VAL A 39 -7.23 13.16 8.56
N ARG A 40 -7.90 13.00 7.41
CA ARG A 40 -7.25 12.50 6.19
C ARG A 40 -6.06 13.39 5.80
N GLU A 41 -6.26 14.70 5.77
CA GLU A 41 -5.25 15.68 5.38
C GLU A 41 -4.11 15.79 6.39
N GLU A 42 -4.42 15.90 7.67
CA GLU A 42 -3.44 16.05 8.76
C GLU A 42 -2.48 14.85 8.85
N TYR A 43 -2.99 13.64 8.67
CA TYR A 43 -2.18 12.42 8.74
C TYR A 43 -1.70 11.92 7.36
N GLY A 44 -1.96 12.67 6.28
CA GLY A 44 -1.51 12.33 4.94
C GLY A 44 -2.06 10.99 4.42
N LEU A 45 -3.30 10.65 4.77
CA LEU A 45 -3.97 9.48 4.21
C LEU A 45 -4.46 9.79 2.79
N ASP A 46 -4.31 8.85 1.87
CA ASP A 46 -4.89 9.02 0.53
C ASP A 46 -6.41 8.94 0.59
N VAL A 47 -6.93 8.03 1.40
CA VAL A 47 -8.37 7.77 1.55
C VAL A 47 -8.75 7.66 3.01
N LEU A 48 -9.94 8.16 3.35
CA LEU A 48 -10.60 7.94 4.63
C LEU A 48 -12.12 8.00 4.39
N THR A 49 -12.78 6.87 4.52
CA THR A 49 -14.17 6.69 4.08
C THR A 49 -14.93 5.95 5.17
N LEU A 50 -16.18 6.35 5.38
CA LEU A 50 -17.07 5.82 6.39
C LEU A 50 -18.31 5.21 5.73
N THR A 51 -18.61 3.98 6.12
CA THR A 51 -19.83 3.28 5.76
C THR A 51 -20.84 3.30 6.91
N ASP A 52 -22.10 3.03 6.60
CA ASP A 52 -23.07 2.56 7.58
C ASP A 52 -22.80 1.11 8.02
N SER A 53 -23.68 0.56 8.86
CA SER A 53 -23.57 -0.78 9.43
C SER A 53 -23.74 -1.92 8.42
N THR A 54 -24.22 -1.61 7.21
CA THR A 54 -24.41 -2.57 6.12
C THR A 54 -23.28 -2.53 5.09
N GLY A 55 -22.42 -1.51 5.16
CA GLY A 55 -21.30 -1.31 4.23
C GLY A 55 -21.56 -0.25 3.17
N ILE A 56 -22.69 0.45 3.20
CA ILE A 56 -22.99 1.53 2.26
C ILE A 56 -22.22 2.79 2.65
N VAL A 57 -21.52 3.39 1.69
CA VAL A 57 -20.71 4.60 1.93
C VAL A 57 -21.60 5.80 2.26
N ILE A 58 -21.39 6.38 3.44
CA ILE A 58 -22.11 7.60 3.90
C ILE A 58 -21.25 8.86 3.81
N VAL A 59 -19.93 8.74 3.91
CA VAL A 59 -18.96 9.83 3.76
C VAL A 59 -17.71 9.30 3.08
N ARG A 60 -17.32 9.94 1.96
CA ARG A 60 -16.05 9.72 1.27
C ARG A 60 -15.28 11.04 1.25
N THR A 61 -14.12 11.10 1.90
CA THR A 61 -13.44 12.39 2.11
C THR A 61 -12.63 12.87 0.92
N ARG A 62 -12.14 11.95 0.06
CA ARG A 62 -11.34 12.31 -1.13
C ARG A 62 -12.23 12.76 -2.30
N ASN A 63 -13.39 12.12 -2.47
CA ASN A 63 -14.36 12.40 -3.52
C ASN A 63 -15.79 12.41 -2.94
N PRO A 64 -16.22 13.52 -2.34
CA PRO A 64 -17.47 13.59 -1.56
C PRO A 64 -18.74 13.37 -2.37
N ASP A 65 -18.68 13.52 -3.69
CA ASP A 65 -19.83 13.31 -4.58
C ASP A 65 -20.14 11.82 -4.82
N VAL A 66 -19.21 10.91 -4.49
CA VAL A 66 -19.37 9.46 -4.66
C VAL A 66 -19.69 8.79 -3.32
N ILE A 67 -20.99 8.69 -3.04
CA ILE A 67 -21.57 8.05 -1.86
C ILE A 67 -22.71 7.11 -2.24
N GLY A 68 -23.13 6.23 -1.33
CA GLY A 68 -24.22 5.29 -1.54
C GLY A 68 -23.83 3.98 -2.22
N ASP A 69 -22.57 3.83 -2.64
CA ASP A 69 -22.05 2.56 -3.14
C ASP A 69 -21.77 1.57 -2.00
N ASP A 70 -21.81 0.28 -2.33
CA ASP A 70 -21.61 -0.81 -1.37
C ASP A 70 -20.13 -1.23 -1.30
N GLN A 71 -19.59 -1.27 -0.09
CA GLN A 71 -18.23 -1.72 0.24
C GLN A 71 -18.23 -3.00 1.10
N SER A 72 -19.38 -3.63 1.33
CA SER A 72 -19.55 -4.82 2.18
C SER A 72 -18.76 -6.04 1.70
N GLN A 73 -18.38 -6.08 0.42
CA GLN A 73 -17.58 -7.16 -0.17
C GLN A 73 -16.07 -6.91 -0.16
N ASP A 74 -15.61 -5.73 0.24
CA ASP A 74 -14.18 -5.49 0.45
C ASP A 74 -13.63 -6.43 1.53
N GLU A 75 -12.47 -7.02 1.27
CA GLU A 75 -11.92 -8.09 2.10
C GLU A 75 -11.72 -7.67 3.57
N ILE A 76 -11.33 -6.42 3.81
CA ILE A 76 -11.12 -5.92 5.18
C ILE A 76 -12.46 -5.50 5.78
N ILE A 77 -13.26 -4.71 5.06
CA ILE A 77 -14.53 -4.16 5.57
C ILE A 77 -15.48 -5.28 5.97
N LYS A 78 -15.58 -6.35 5.18
CA LYS A 78 -16.39 -7.54 5.47
C LYS A 78 -16.07 -8.20 6.81
N LEU A 79 -14.82 -8.13 7.26
CA LEU A 79 -14.33 -8.85 8.45
C LEU A 79 -14.29 -7.99 9.72
N VAL A 80 -14.22 -6.66 9.56
CA VAL A 80 -14.10 -5.69 10.66
C VAL A 80 -15.23 -5.78 11.69
N PRO A 81 -16.52 -5.94 11.32
CA PRO A 81 -17.59 -6.08 12.31
C PRO A 81 -17.35 -7.19 13.34
N LYS A 82 -16.64 -8.27 12.95
CA LYS A 82 -16.31 -9.41 13.83
C LYS A 82 -14.94 -9.27 14.53
N LYS A 83 -14.01 -8.51 13.95
CA LYS A 83 -12.61 -8.43 14.40
C LYS A 83 -12.25 -7.11 15.09
N GLY A 84 -13.14 -6.11 15.04
CA GLY A 84 -12.97 -4.79 15.66
C GLY A 84 -12.10 -3.85 14.84
N VAL A 85 -10.83 -4.22 14.61
CA VAL A 85 -9.87 -3.44 13.82
C VAL A 85 -8.96 -4.36 13.02
N LEU A 86 -8.73 -4.05 11.74
CA LEU A 86 -7.85 -4.79 10.84
C LEU A 86 -6.96 -3.83 10.04
N ALA A 87 -5.75 -4.26 9.70
CA ALA A 87 -4.85 -3.48 8.84
C ALA A 87 -3.94 -4.42 8.05
N TYR A 88 -4.04 -4.39 6.72
CA TYR A 88 -3.32 -5.27 5.81
C TYR A 88 -2.98 -4.54 4.49
N PRO A 89 -1.90 -4.93 3.82
CA PRO A 89 -1.72 -4.59 2.41
C PRO A 89 -2.85 -5.20 1.58
N GLN A 90 -3.37 -4.44 0.62
CA GLN A 90 -4.48 -4.85 -0.24
C GLN A 90 -4.26 -4.42 -1.68
N ILE A 91 -4.80 -5.20 -2.62
CA ILE A 91 -4.94 -4.77 -4.01
C ILE A 91 -6.30 -4.09 -4.14
N VAL A 92 -6.27 -2.81 -4.52
CA VAL A 92 -7.46 -2.00 -4.75
C VAL A 92 -7.71 -1.94 -6.25
N PRO A 93 -8.85 -2.46 -6.73
CA PRO A 93 -9.20 -2.42 -8.15
C PRO A 93 -9.29 -0.99 -8.69
N ARG A 94 -9.06 -0.84 -10.00
CA ARG A 94 -9.10 0.48 -10.68
C ARG A 94 -10.42 1.20 -10.44
N GLU A 95 -11.53 0.50 -10.54
CA GLU A 95 -12.89 1.03 -10.36
C GLU A 95 -13.08 1.62 -8.95
N GLU A 96 -12.52 0.98 -7.92
CA GLU A 96 -12.56 1.49 -6.54
C GLU A 96 -11.63 2.70 -6.37
N LEU A 97 -10.45 2.69 -7.00
CA LEU A 97 -9.57 3.87 -7.00
C LEU A 97 -10.24 5.08 -7.68
N ILE A 98 -10.98 4.88 -8.76
CA ILE A 98 -11.69 5.96 -9.46
C ILE A 98 -12.76 6.59 -8.56
N LYS A 99 -13.46 5.78 -7.75
CA LYS A 99 -14.43 6.31 -6.78
C LYS A 99 -13.77 7.23 -5.77
N GLU A 100 -12.53 6.95 -5.36
CA GLU A 100 -11.75 7.82 -4.48
C GLU A 100 -11.15 9.02 -5.22
N GLY A 101 -10.72 8.87 -6.47
CA GLY A 101 -10.23 9.95 -7.30
C GLY A 101 -9.53 9.47 -8.57
N LYS A 102 -9.77 10.16 -9.70
CA LYS A 102 -9.12 9.82 -10.99
C LYS A 102 -7.60 9.97 -10.94
N ASP A 103 -7.11 10.91 -10.14
CA ASP A 103 -5.69 11.13 -9.87
C ASP A 103 -5.06 9.92 -9.15
N LEU A 104 -5.75 9.34 -8.17
CA LEU A 104 -5.28 8.14 -7.45
C LEU A 104 -5.24 6.92 -8.38
N ALA A 105 -6.26 6.76 -9.23
CA ALA A 105 -6.28 5.73 -10.27
C ALA A 105 -5.19 5.96 -11.35
N GLY A 106 -4.83 7.21 -11.63
CA GLY A 106 -3.72 7.58 -12.51
C GLY A 106 -2.35 7.29 -11.89
N GLN A 107 -2.21 7.50 -10.59
CA GLN A 107 -1.00 7.20 -9.84
C GLN A 107 -0.70 5.69 -9.83
N ALA A 108 -1.74 4.85 -9.72
CA ALA A 108 -1.61 3.39 -9.79
C ALA A 108 -1.28 2.87 -11.20
N TYR A 109 -1.76 3.54 -12.26
CA TYR A 109 -1.55 3.15 -13.64
C TYR A 109 -0.06 3.13 -14.01
N MET A 110 0.41 1.99 -14.51
CA MET A 110 1.80 1.79 -14.90
C MET A 110 1.91 0.84 -16.08
N GLU A 111 2.58 1.29 -17.15
CA GLU A 111 2.95 0.43 -18.27
C GLU A 111 4.19 -0.38 -17.92
N PHE A 112 4.24 -1.60 -18.44
CA PHE A 112 5.38 -2.48 -18.21
C PHE A 112 6.54 -2.05 -19.08
N ILE A 113 7.69 -1.89 -18.45
CA ILE A 113 8.96 -1.74 -19.14
C ILE A 113 9.46 -3.15 -19.44
N ASP A 114 9.87 -3.38 -20.70
CA ASP A 114 10.47 -4.66 -21.07
C ASP A 114 11.65 -4.96 -20.14
N THR A 115 11.60 -6.14 -19.53
CA THR A 115 12.53 -6.50 -18.47
C THR A 115 13.15 -7.85 -18.80
N PRO A 116 14.46 -7.89 -19.09
CA PRO A 116 15.16 -9.12 -19.38
C PRO A 116 14.94 -10.17 -18.29
N LYS A 117 14.71 -11.42 -18.69
CA LYS A 117 14.48 -12.57 -17.81
C LYS A 117 13.22 -12.50 -16.94
N ALA A 118 12.34 -11.52 -17.10
CA ALA A 118 11.04 -11.54 -16.43
C ALA A 118 10.17 -12.69 -16.95
N ALA A 119 9.29 -13.21 -16.11
CA ALA A 119 8.30 -14.20 -16.55
C ALA A 119 7.37 -13.59 -17.62
N PRO A 120 6.92 -14.37 -18.63
CA PRO A 120 5.90 -13.92 -19.57
C PRO A 120 4.63 -13.51 -18.81
N ARG A 121 4.01 -12.41 -19.24
CA ARG A 121 2.75 -11.91 -18.69
C ARG A 121 1.89 -11.41 -19.86
N PRO A 122 0.60 -11.77 -19.96
CA PRO A 122 -0.23 -11.39 -21.10
C PRO A 122 -0.58 -9.90 -21.09
N GLU A 123 -0.63 -9.28 -19.91
CA GLU A 123 -0.85 -7.84 -19.79
C GLU A 123 0.44 -7.06 -20.07
N ASN A 124 0.26 -5.82 -20.53
CA ASN A 124 1.34 -4.85 -20.75
C ASN A 124 1.29 -3.65 -19.79
N LYS A 125 0.36 -3.68 -18.83
CA LYS A 125 0.13 -2.60 -17.87
C LYS A 125 -0.56 -3.13 -16.62
N GLU A 126 -0.39 -2.39 -15.53
CA GLU A 126 -1.12 -2.56 -14.28
C GLU A 126 -2.01 -1.35 -14.05
N THR A 127 -3.25 -1.61 -13.65
CA THR A 127 -4.25 -0.56 -13.39
C THR A 127 -4.75 -0.55 -11.96
N ASN A 128 -4.53 -1.64 -11.23
CA ASN A 128 -4.87 -1.77 -9.82
C ASN A 128 -3.75 -1.17 -8.97
N GLY A 129 -4.08 -0.73 -7.77
CA GLY A 129 -3.11 -0.19 -6.83
C GLY A 129 -2.87 -1.13 -5.66
N MET A 130 -1.66 -1.15 -5.12
CA MET A 130 -1.40 -1.75 -3.82
C MET A 130 -1.51 -0.67 -2.74
N MET A 131 -2.32 -0.90 -1.72
CA MET A 131 -2.59 0.05 -0.64
C MET A 131 -2.30 -0.59 0.71
N LEU A 132 -1.67 0.17 1.61
CA LEU A 132 -1.72 -0.14 3.04
C LEU A 132 -3.07 0.33 3.56
N LYS A 133 -3.97 -0.59 3.87
CA LYS A 133 -5.36 -0.29 4.23
C LYS A 133 -5.67 -0.75 5.65
N ALA A 134 -6.34 0.10 6.43
CA ALA A 134 -6.87 -0.24 7.73
C ALA A 134 -8.36 0.10 7.84
N ALA A 135 -9.06 -0.62 8.69
CA ALA A 135 -10.47 -0.38 8.95
C ALA A 135 -10.82 -0.73 10.40
N SER A 136 -11.77 0.01 10.97
CA SER A 136 -12.23 -0.15 12.35
C SER A 136 -13.75 0.03 12.45
N SER A 137 -14.38 -0.82 13.25
CA SER A 137 -15.79 -0.71 13.59
C SER A 137 -16.03 0.54 14.43
N ILE A 138 -17.06 1.29 14.08
CA ILE A 138 -17.72 2.26 14.96
C ILE A 138 -18.84 1.52 15.67
N VAL A 139 -18.81 1.56 17.00
CA VAL A 139 -19.82 0.91 17.85
C VAL A 139 -20.44 1.90 18.81
N ASP A 140 -21.70 1.68 19.17
CA ASP A 140 -22.35 2.41 20.25
C ASP A 140 -21.93 1.90 21.65
N GLU A 141 -22.46 2.51 22.70
CA GLU A 141 -22.22 2.13 24.10
C GLU A 141 -22.65 0.70 24.44
N ARG A 142 -23.52 0.09 23.64
CA ARG A 142 -24.01 -1.29 23.80
C ARG A 142 -23.22 -2.28 22.94
N GLY A 143 -22.22 -1.81 22.18
CA GLY A 143 -21.44 -2.63 21.27
C GLY A 143 -22.10 -2.88 19.91
N ASN A 144 -23.22 -2.21 19.59
CA ASN A 144 -23.86 -2.37 18.29
C ASN A 144 -23.03 -1.72 17.19
N HIS A 145 -22.87 -2.41 16.07
CA HIS A 145 -22.14 -1.89 14.92
C HIS A 145 -22.94 -0.76 14.24
N LEU A 146 -22.38 0.45 14.25
CA LEU A 146 -22.95 1.63 13.60
C LEU A 146 -22.43 1.82 12.18
N GLY A 147 -21.22 1.33 11.89
CA GLY A 147 -20.58 1.44 10.59
C GLY A 147 -19.08 1.19 10.65
N THR A 148 -18.42 1.24 9.49
CA THR A 148 -16.98 0.97 9.37
C THR A 148 -16.25 2.20 8.87
N LEU A 149 -15.27 2.67 9.62
CA LEU A 149 -14.31 3.66 9.14
C LEU A 149 -13.11 2.91 8.54
N TYR A 150 -12.75 3.21 7.30
CA TYR A 150 -11.55 2.67 6.66
C TYR A 150 -10.72 3.76 6.01
N GLY A 151 -9.41 3.57 5.98
CA GLY A 151 -8.46 4.50 5.38
C GLY A 151 -7.21 3.79 4.89
N GLY A 152 -6.41 4.48 4.10
CA GLY A 152 -5.20 3.89 3.54
C GLY A 152 -4.33 4.84 2.74
N ILE A 153 -3.15 4.33 2.37
CA ILE A 153 -2.13 5.02 1.57
C ILE A 153 -1.75 4.11 0.41
N LEU A 154 -1.81 4.65 -0.81
CA LEU A 154 -1.41 3.98 -2.03
C LEU A 154 0.13 3.88 -2.09
N LEU A 155 0.64 2.70 -2.42
CA LEU A 155 2.07 2.43 -2.50
C LEU A 155 2.65 2.72 -3.89
N ASN A 156 1.83 2.70 -4.95
CA ASN A 156 2.27 2.97 -6.32
C ASN A 156 2.83 4.39 -6.42
N ARG A 157 4.07 4.52 -6.91
CA ARG A 157 4.83 5.78 -6.99
C ARG A 157 4.94 6.55 -5.67
N ASN A 158 4.73 5.89 -4.53
CA ASN A 158 4.95 6.47 -3.21
C ASN A 158 6.29 5.99 -2.65
N TYR A 159 7.27 6.89 -2.62
CA TYR A 159 8.66 6.54 -2.32
C TYR A 159 9.04 6.69 -0.85
N GLU A 160 8.13 7.17 0.00
CA GLU A 160 8.41 7.48 1.40
C GLU A 160 9.02 6.27 2.15
N ILE A 161 8.39 5.09 1.99
CA ILE A 161 8.83 3.87 2.69
C ILE A 161 10.21 3.43 2.21
N VAL A 162 10.44 3.36 0.89
CA VAL A 162 11.70 2.86 0.32
C VAL A 162 12.86 3.82 0.59
N ASP A 163 12.59 5.13 0.64
CA ASP A 163 13.61 6.13 0.98
C ASP A 163 13.92 6.13 2.49
N ARG A 164 12.91 5.98 3.35
CA ARG A 164 13.13 5.84 4.80
C ARG A 164 13.95 4.60 5.15
N VAL A 165 13.72 3.48 4.47
CA VAL A 165 14.56 2.27 4.62
C VAL A 165 16.01 2.59 4.24
N LYS A 166 16.22 3.36 3.16
CA LYS A 166 17.56 3.78 2.74
C LYS A 166 18.30 4.56 3.83
N GLU A 167 17.62 5.54 4.40
CA GLU A 167 18.18 6.43 5.42
C GLU A 167 18.44 5.70 6.74
N THR A 168 17.51 4.84 7.16
CA THR A 168 17.59 4.19 8.48
C THR A 168 18.57 3.02 8.49
N VAL A 169 18.52 2.15 7.47
CA VAL A 169 19.31 0.92 7.44
C VAL A 169 20.73 1.18 6.94
N TYR A 170 20.88 2.05 5.94
CA TYR A 170 22.16 2.29 5.28
C TYR A 170 22.77 3.65 5.59
N LYS A 171 22.17 4.43 6.51
CA LYS A 171 22.64 5.74 6.97
C LYS A 171 22.92 6.74 5.84
N GLY A 172 22.26 6.57 4.69
CA GLY A 172 22.54 7.37 3.49
C GLY A 172 23.97 7.23 2.95
N GLU A 173 24.70 6.17 3.33
CA GLU A 173 26.07 5.95 2.87
C GLU A 173 26.09 5.82 1.34
N LYS A 174 27.00 6.56 0.72
CA LYS A 174 27.24 6.49 -0.71
C LYS A 174 28.58 5.84 -0.98
N TYR A 175 28.60 4.91 -1.93
CA TYR A 175 29.83 4.37 -2.49
C TYR A 175 30.04 4.94 -3.90
N LYS A 176 31.13 5.68 -4.10
CA LYS A 176 31.46 6.32 -5.39
C LYS A 176 30.29 7.12 -5.99
N GLY A 177 29.59 7.88 -5.13
CA GLY A 177 28.45 8.73 -5.50
C GLY A 177 27.11 8.00 -5.65
N ARG A 178 27.04 6.68 -5.43
CA ARG A 178 25.81 5.88 -5.52
C ARG A 178 25.36 5.38 -4.17
N ASP A 179 24.04 5.28 -3.97
CA ASP A 179 23.46 4.79 -2.72
C ASP A 179 23.87 3.33 -2.46
N LYS A 180 24.41 3.06 -1.27
CA LYS A 180 24.94 1.74 -0.88
C LYS A 180 23.85 0.69 -0.67
N GLY A 181 22.64 1.12 -0.31
CA GLY A 181 21.52 0.23 -0.14
C GLY A 181 20.25 0.74 -0.80
N THR A 182 19.42 -0.21 -1.21
CA THR A 182 18.24 -0.01 -2.03
C THR A 182 17.06 -0.77 -1.45
N ALA A 183 15.86 -0.26 -1.71
CA ALA A 183 14.61 -0.86 -1.29
C ALA A 183 13.57 -0.71 -2.41
N THR A 184 12.69 -1.71 -2.52
CA THR A 184 11.66 -1.76 -3.55
C THR A 184 10.43 -2.48 -3.03
N ILE A 185 9.26 -2.00 -3.41
CA ILE A 185 7.98 -2.67 -3.25
C ILE A 185 7.49 -3.06 -4.65
N PHE A 186 7.19 -4.33 -4.82
CA PHE A 186 6.57 -4.88 -6.02
C PHE A 186 5.10 -5.22 -5.75
N GLN A 187 4.22 -4.87 -6.70
CA GLN A 187 2.86 -5.38 -6.79
C GLN A 187 2.85 -6.55 -7.76
N HIS A 188 2.55 -7.74 -7.25
CA HIS A 188 2.94 -8.99 -7.91
C HIS A 188 4.43 -8.93 -8.30
N ASP A 189 4.73 -9.02 -9.60
CA ASP A 189 6.07 -8.95 -10.16
C ASP A 189 6.49 -7.53 -10.58
N LEU A 190 5.59 -6.55 -10.53
CA LEU A 190 5.80 -5.19 -11.04
C LEU A 190 6.38 -4.26 -10.00
N ARG A 191 7.44 -3.53 -10.36
CA ARG A 191 8.08 -2.53 -9.49
C ARG A 191 7.24 -1.26 -9.39
N ILE A 192 6.54 -1.09 -8.27
CA ILE A 192 5.62 0.05 -8.07
C ILE A 192 6.21 1.20 -7.26
N SER A 193 7.19 0.94 -6.39
CA SER A 193 7.91 1.95 -5.62
C SER A 193 9.34 1.50 -5.35
N THR A 194 10.33 2.34 -5.64
CA THR A 194 11.74 1.96 -5.54
C THR A 194 12.64 3.17 -5.39
N ASN A 195 13.79 3.00 -4.76
CA ASN A 195 14.91 3.94 -4.81
C ASN A 195 16.06 3.47 -5.72
N VAL A 196 15.88 2.35 -6.44
CA VAL A 196 16.85 1.86 -7.42
C VAL A 196 16.83 2.78 -8.64
N PRO A 197 17.96 3.39 -9.03
CA PRO A 197 18.04 4.23 -10.21
C PRO A 197 18.11 3.38 -11.50
N ASN A 198 17.51 3.88 -12.58
CA ASN A 198 17.67 3.41 -13.95
C ASN A 198 18.92 4.03 -14.60
N GLU A 199 19.17 3.74 -15.88
CA GLU A 199 20.31 4.29 -16.63
C GLU A 199 20.31 5.81 -16.73
N ARG A 200 19.14 6.45 -16.66
CA ARG A 200 18.96 7.91 -16.69
C ARG A 200 19.05 8.55 -15.31
N GLY A 201 19.25 7.76 -14.25
CA GLY A 201 19.26 8.22 -12.86
C GLY A 201 17.87 8.41 -12.24
N GLU A 202 16.81 8.08 -12.95
CA GLU A 202 15.43 8.13 -12.44
C GLU A 202 15.07 6.81 -11.73
N ARG A 203 13.98 6.76 -10.98
CA ARG A 203 13.55 5.51 -10.31
C ARG A 203 13.12 4.46 -11.35
N ALA A 204 13.61 3.23 -11.21
CA ALA A 204 13.36 2.14 -12.16
C ALA A 204 11.96 1.49 -12.05
N ILE A 205 10.91 2.28 -11.81
CA ILE A 205 9.51 1.83 -11.77
C ILE A 205 9.08 1.23 -13.13
N GLY A 206 8.07 0.36 -13.14
CA GLY A 206 7.54 -0.25 -14.38
C GLY A 206 8.31 -1.49 -14.84
N THR A 207 9.54 -1.68 -14.36
CA THR A 207 10.29 -2.94 -14.53
C THR A 207 9.71 -4.07 -13.69
N ARG A 208 10.04 -5.31 -14.03
CA ARG A 208 9.54 -6.52 -13.35
C ARG A 208 10.66 -7.34 -12.70
N VAL A 209 10.34 -8.19 -11.73
CA VAL A 209 11.33 -9.12 -11.18
C VAL A 209 11.69 -10.21 -12.20
N SER A 210 12.85 -10.86 -12.02
CA SER A 210 13.20 -12.02 -12.85
C SER A 210 12.23 -13.18 -12.61
N LYS A 211 12.12 -14.09 -13.59
CA LYS A 211 11.32 -15.31 -13.49
C LYS A 211 11.70 -16.16 -12.28
N GLU A 212 12.96 -16.16 -11.90
CA GLU A 212 13.47 -16.89 -10.73
C GLU A 212 12.93 -16.28 -9.43
N VAL A 213 12.97 -14.95 -9.27
CA VAL A 213 12.38 -14.28 -8.08
C VAL A 213 10.88 -14.55 -8.05
N ASN A 214 10.23 -14.41 -9.21
CA ASN A 214 8.80 -14.61 -9.34
C ASN A 214 8.40 -16.00 -8.84
N ASN A 215 9.08 -17.04 -9.33
CA ASN A 215 8.81 -18.42 -8.93
C ASN A 215 9.05 -18.63 -7.43
N ALA A 216 10.23 -18.27 -6.91
CA ALA A 216 10.57 -18.51 -5.50
C ALA A 216 9.63 -17.76 -4.54
N VAL A 217 9.33 -16.49 -4.83
CA VAL A 217 8.68 -15.60 -3.86
C VAL A 217 7.17 -15.51 -4.07
N LEU A 218 6.68 -15.39 -5.31
CA LEU A 218 5.26 -15.23 -5.58
C LEU A 218 4.53 -16.57 -5.73
N ILE A 219 5.20 -17.58 -6.31
CA ILE A 219 4.57 -18.88 -6.56
C ILE A 219 4.80 -19.82 -5.38
N GLU A 220 6.04 -20.01 -4.94
CA GLU A 220 6.36 -20.92 -3.84
C GLU A 220 6.18 -20.27 -2.45
N GLY A 221 6.25 -18.93 -2.38
CA GLY A 221 6.09 -18.18 -1.12
C GLY A 221 7.30 -18.21 -0.20
N ASN A 222 8.47 -18.56 -0.73
CA ASN A 222 9.72 -18.64 0.00
C ASN A 222 10.46 -17.29 -0.06
N PRO A 223 11.04 -16.82 1.05
CA PRO A 223 12.03 -15.74 0.99
C PRO A 223 13.19 -16.14 0.08
N TRP A 224 13.73 -15.18 -0.66
CA TRP A 224 14.93 -15.40 -1.48
C TRP A 224 16.04 -14.46 -1.04
N ILE A 225 17.18 -15.02 -0.62
CA ILE A 225 18.39 -14.26 -0.30
C ILE A 225 19.50 -14.73 -1.23
N ASP A 226 19.93 -13.84 -2.12
CA ASP A 226 21.02 -14.15 -3.04
C ASP A 226 21.59 -12.87 -3.66
N ARG A 227 22.69 -13.06 -4.39
CA ARG A 227 23.23 -12.07 -5.30
C ARG A 227 22.30 -11.92 -6.49
N ALA A 228 21.79 -10.71 -6.73
CA ALA A 228 20.94 -10.43 -7.89
C ALA A 228 21.50 -9.29 -8.74
N PHE A 229 21.34 -9.41 -10.06
CA PHE A 229 21.59 -8.33 -10.99
C PHE A 229 20.34 -7.44 -11.06
N VAL A 230 20.38 -6.32 -10.36
CA VAL A 230 19.23 -5.42 -10.22
C VAL A 230 19.46 -4.19 -11.08
N VAL A 231 18.68 -4.11 -12.17
CA VAL A 231 18.78 -3.09 -13.22
C VAL A 231 20.15 -3.14 -13.90
N ASN A 232 21.20 -2.59 -13.28
CA ASN A 232 22.52 -2.41 -13.89
C ASN A 232 23.71 -2.91 -13.03
N LEU A 233 23.47 -3.33 -11.78
CA LEU A 233 24.54 -3.69 -10.83
C LEU A 233 24.22 -4.96 -10.05
N TRP A 234 25.26 -5.57 -9.52
CA TRP A 234 25.15 -6.67 -8.57
C TRP A 234 24.89 -6.15 -7.16
N TYR A 235 23.84 -6.70 -6.56
CA TYR A 235 23.45 -6.46 -5.18
C TYR A 235 23.43 -7.77 -4.42
N ILE A 236 23.74 -7.74 -3.12
CA ILE A 236 23.35 -8.78 -2.16
C ILE A 236 21.94 -8.43 -1.73
N THR A 237 20.98 -9.31 -1.99
CA THR A 237 19.55 -8.97 -1.97
C THR A 237 18.75 -9.93 -1.11
N ALA A 238 17.67 -9.42 -0.55
CA ALA A 238 16.64 -10.21 0.11
C ALA A 238 15.27 -9.83 -0.46
N TYR A 239 14.47 -10.84 -0.78
CA TYR A 239 13.10 -10.71 -1.25
C TYR A 239 12.16 -11.46 -0.30
N GLU A 240 11.10 -10.79 0.15
CA GLU A 240 10.09 -11.39 1.01
C GLU A 240 8.67 -11.21 0.43
N PRO A 241 7.79 -12.21 0.55
CA PRO A 241 6.43 -12.12 0.05
C PRO A 241 5.58 -11.16 0.90
N ILE A 242 4.87 -10.25 0.26
CA ILE A 242 3.85 -9.40 0.88
C ILE A 242 2.50 -10.12 0.79
N LYS A 243 1.84 -10.33 1.93
CA LYS A 243 0.56 -11.04 2.01
C LYS A 243 -0.59 -10.13 2.43
N ASN A 244 -1.78 -10.37 1.87
CA ASN A 244 -3.01 -9.69 2.26
C ASN A 244 -3.69 -10.37 3.47
N ILE A 245 -4.89 -9.90 3.85
CA ILE A 245 -5.70 -10.48 4.95
C ILE A 245 -6.01 -11.97 4.78
N ASN A 246 -6.11 -12.43 3.53
CA ASN A 246 -6.42 -13.81 3.18
C ASN A 246 -5.16 -14.69 3.08
N ASN A 247 -4.01 -14.20 3.55
CA ASN A 247 -2.71 -14.87 3.44
C ASN A 247 -2.26 -15.11 1.98
N LYS A 248 -2.88 -14.44 1.01
CA LYS A 248 -2.52 -14.49 -0.41
C LYS A 248 -1.33 -13.57 -0.65
N ILE A 249 -0.33 -14.07 -1.39
CA ILE A 249 0.83 -13.26 -1.80
C ILE A 249 0.38 -12.30 -2.91
N ILE A 250 0.57 -11.00 -2.67
CA ILE A 250 0.14 -9.91 -3.56
C ILE A 250 1.30 -9.03 -4.01
N GLY A 251 2.51 -9.30 -3.54
CA GLY A 251 3.69 -8.51 -3.88
C GLY A 251 4.96 -9.04 -3.25
N ILE A 252 6.02 -8.27 -3.44
CA ILE A 252 7.37 -8.59 -2.95
C ILE A 252 7.95 -7.35 -2.29
N LEU A 253 8.51 -7.50 -1.10
CA LEU A 253 9.41 -6.53 -0.51
C LEU A 253 10.85 -6.91 -0.89
N TYR A 254 11.60 -5.96 -1.42
CA TYR A 254 13.02 -6.13 -1.74
C TYR A 254 13.86 -5.15 -0.96
N VAL A 255 15.00 -5.64 -0.47
CA VAL A 255 16.13 -4.82 -0.02
C VAL A 255 17.41 -5.35 -0.65
N GLY A 256 18.37 -4.47 -0.92
CA GLY A 256 19.65 -4.89 -1.45
C GLY A 256 20.78 -3.92 -1.18
N MET A 257 21.97 -4.46 -0.93
CA MET A 257 23.20 -3.70 -0.78
C MET A 257 24.11 -3.87 -1.99
N LEU A 258 24.75 -2.79 -2.44
CA LEU A 258 25.78 -2.88 -3.47
C LEU A 258 26.84 -3.88 -3.03
N GLU A 259 27.16 -4.82 -3.91
CA GLU A 259 28.18 -5.84 -3.63
C GLU A 259 29.60 -5.28 -3.76
N LYS A 260 29.83 -4.39 -4.74
CA LYS A 260 31.14 -3.83 -5.08
C LYS A 260 31.96 -3.28 -3.90
N PRO A 261 31.39 -2.51 -2.94
CA PRO A 261 32.10 -2.06 -1.75
C PRO A 261 32.72 -3.19 -0.90
N TYR A 262 32.19 -4.41 -0.98
CA TYR A 262 32.66 -5.56 -0.20
C TYR A 262 33.69 -6.42 -0.95
N LEU A 263 33.76 -6.29 -2.28
CA LEU A 263 34.78 -6.93 -3.12
C LEU A 263 36.05 -6.09 -3.27
N ASP A 264 35.96 -4.78 -3.00
CA ASP A 264 37.07 -3.83 -3.07
C ASP A 264 37.84 -3.70 -1.73
N ILE A 265 37.61 -4.61 -0.76
CA ILE A 265 38.31 -4.72 0.55
C ILE A 265 39.47 -5.70 0.41
#